data_AF-G0NI08-F1
#
_entry.id   AF-G0NI08-F1
#
_cell.length_a   1.000
_cell.length_b   1.000
_cell.length_c   1.000
_cell.angle_alpha   90.00
_cell.angle_beta   90.00
_cell.angle_gamma   90.00
#
_symmetry.space_group_name_H-M   'P 1'
#
loop_
_entity.id
_entity.type
_entity.pdbx_description
1 polymer ?
#
loop_
_entity_poly.entity_id
_entity_poly.type
_entity_poly.pdbx_seq_one_letter_code
_entity_poly.pdbx_strand_id
1 'polypeptide(L)'
;MHPQIDELIGECLSLKKFAREELRRDITEEEKPSLKLALRRLKKLIKDLQALQKTFEDSSALVFRVHRRRQLNLEAFERKIEDQRKKIDGVVAIIMGGVLVNN
;
A
#
# COMPACT_ATOMS: atom_id res chain seq x y z
N MET A 1 2.76 15.60 -7.39
CA MET A 1 2.73 14.40 -6.55
C MET A 1 1.61 14.51 -5.51
N HIS A 2 0.84 13.44 -5.22
CA HIS A 2 -0.18 13.42 -4.17
C HIS A 2 0.41 12.95 -2.82
N PRO A 3 0.44 13.79 -1.77
CA PRO A 3 1.23 13.53 -0.55
C PRO A 3 0.82 12.25 0.19
N GLN A 4 -0.49 11.94 0.25
CA GLN A 4 -0.95 10.71 0.91
C GLN A 4 -0.52 9.43 0.18
N ILE A 5 -0.37 9.47 -1.15
CA ILE A 5 0.06 8.28 -1.89
C ILE A 5 1.54 8.00 -1.62
N ASP A 6 2.35 9.06 -1.54
CA ASP A 6 3.77 8.95 -1.23
C ASP A 6 4.01 8.42 0.19
N GLU A 7 3.20 8.87 1.15
CA GLU A 7 3.20 8.35 2.52
C GLU A 7 2.90 6.84 2.55
N LEU A 8 1.81 6.41 1.90
CA LEU A 8 1.43 4.99 1.84
C LEU A 8 2.47 4.13 1.10
N ILE A 9 3.13 4.67 0.08
CA ILE A 9 4.27 3.99 -0.57
C ILE A 9 5.43 3.85 0.42
N GLY A 10 5.75 4.91 1.17
CA GLY A 10 6.77 4.90 2.22
C GLY A 10 6.51 3.85 3.30
N GLU A 11 5.26 3.75 3.77
CA GLU A 11 4.81 2.70 4.71
C GLU A 11 5.01 1.31 4.10
N CYS A 12 4.55 1.09 2.87
CA CYS A 12 4.70 -0.19 2.20
C CYS A 12 6.18 -0.60 2.05
N LEU A 13 7.06 0.35 1.74
CA LEU A 13 8.50 0.11 1.62
C LEU A 13 9.13 -0.25 2.97
N SER A 14 8.70 0.44 4.03
CA SER A 14 9.15 0.17 5.41
C SER A 14 8.73 -1.22 5.88
N LEU A 15 7.45 -1.59 5.69
CA LEU A 15 6.94 -2.93 5.98
C LEU A 15 7.64 -4.01 5.17
N LYS A 16 7.97 -3.71 3.91
CA LYS A 16 8.69 -4.64 3.03
C LYS A 16 10.13 -4.84 3.48
N LYS A 17 10.78 -3.79 3.99
CA LYS A 17 12.12 -3.87 4.59
C LYS A 17 12.06 -4.74 5.85
N PHE A 18 11.12 -4.45 6.75
CA PHE A 18 10.88 -5.23 7.97
C PHE A 18 10.67 -6.72 7.65
N ALA A 19 9.71 -7.06 6.80
CA ALA A 19 9.41 -8.45 6.47
C ALA A 19 10.59 -9.19 5.80
N ARG A 20 11.49 -8.47 5.10
CA ARG A 20 12.73 -9.06 4.57
C ARG A 20 13.78 -9.29 5.64
N GLU A 21 13.87 -8.41 6.63
CA GLU A 21 14.76 -8.55 7.76
C GLU A 21 14.33 -9.72 8.64
N GLU A 22 13.03 -9.85 8.93
CA GLU A 22 12.49 -11.01 9.66
C GLU A 22 12.73 -12.33 8.91
N LEU A 23 12.53 -12.39 7.59
CA LEU A 23 12.85 -13.60 6.80
C LEU A 23 14.34 -14.00 6.80
N ARG A 24 15.24 -13.08 7.15
CA ARG A 24 16.69 -13.35 7.27
C ARG A 24 17.10 -13.78 8.68
N ARG A 25 16.23 -13.58 9.67
CA ARG A 25 16.41 -14.10 11.03
C ARG A 25 16.05 -15.57 11.08
N ASP A 26 16.40 -16.22 12.18
CA ASP A 26 16.08 -17.61 12.44
C ASP A 26 14.61 -17.74 12.86
N ILE A 27 13.72 -17.52 11.90
CA ILE A 27 12.26 -17.62 12.05
C ILE A 27 11.78 -19.05 11.77
N THR A 28 10.66 -19.41 12.38
CA THR A 28 10.06 -20.74 12.24
C THR A 28 9.57 -20.99 10.81
N GLU A 29 9.49 -22.27 10.42
CA GLU A 29 8.89 -22.65 9.12
C GLU A 29 7.41 -22.27 9.01
N GLU A 30 6.74 -22.05 10.14
CA GLU A 30 5.34 -21.62 10.24
C GLU A 30 5.17 -20.12 9.97
N GLU A 31 6.15 -19.30 10.33
CA GLU A 31 6.17 -17.84 10.10
C GLU A 31 6.51 -17.46 8.65
N LYS A 32 7.37 -18.26 8.00
CA LYS A 32 7.88 -18.00 6.64
C LYS A 32 6.77 -17.77 5.60
N PRO A 33 5.68 -18.58 5.53
CA PRO A 33 4.58 -18.36 4.60
C PRO A 33 3.90 -17.00 4.78
N SER A 34 3.64 -16.57 6.02
CA SER A 34 2.97 -15.30 6.32
C SER A 34 3.80 -14.11 5.87
N LEU A 35 5.11 -14.12 6.13
CA LEU A 35 6.03 -13.07 5.67
C LEU A 35 6.19 -13.05 4.15
N LYS A 36 6.27 -14.21 3.49
CA LYS A 36 6.28 -14.29 2.01
C LYS A 36 5.00 -13.74 1.40
N LEU A 37 3.84 -14.06 1.99
CA LEU A 37 2.55 -13.53 1.56
C LEU A 37 2.47 -12.01 1.74
N ALA A 38 2.92 -11.50 2.89
CA ALA A 38 3.00 -10.07 3.16
C ALA A 38 3.85 -9.35 2.10
N LEU A 39 5.06 -9.85 1.80
CA LEU A 39 5.91 -9.29 0.76
C LEU A 39 5.25 -9.27 -0.63
N ARG A 40 4.52 -10.33 -0.99
CA ARG A 40 3.77 -10.38 -2.26
C ARG A 40 2.68 -9.31 -2.32
N ARG A 41 1.92 -9.14 -1.22
CA ARG A 41 0.86 -8.14 -1.11
C ARG A 41 1.42 -6.72 -1.16
N LEU A 42 2.49 -6.43 -0.42
CA LEU A 42 3.18 -5.13 -0.44
C LEU A 42 3.68 -4.77 -1.84
N LYS A 43 4.26 -5.72 -2.59
CA LYS A 43 4.70 -5.46 -3.97
C LYS A 43 3.53 -5.07 -4.87
N LYS A 44 2.34 -5.67 -4.68
CA LYS A 44 1.14 -5.31 -5.44
C LYS A 44 0.63 -3.93 -5.02
N LEU A 45 0.54 -3.65 -3.73
CA LEU A 45 0.08 -2.35 -3.20
C LEU A 45 0.93 -1.18 -3.69
N ILE A 46 2.26 -1.32 -3.68
CA ILE A 46 3.16 -0.29 -4.22
C ILE A 46 2.86 0.00 -5.69
N LYS A 47 2.63 -1.05 -6.50
CA LYS A 47 2.27 -0.87 -7.93
C LYS A 47 0.93 -0.17 -8.09
N ASP A 48 -0.07 -0.56 -7.32
CA ASP A 48 -1.42 0.03 -7.38
C ASP A 48 -1.37 1.51 -6.96
N LEU A 49 -0.60 1.85 -5.92
CA LEU A 49 -0.36 3.22 -5.46
C LEU A 49 0.39 4.06 -6.52
N GLN A 50 1.43 3.51 -7.15
CA GLN A 50 2.14 4.18 -8.25
C GLN A 50 1.23 4.45 -9.46
N ALA A 51 0.31 3.52 -9.77
CA ALA A 51 -0.67 3.74 -10.83
C ALA A 51 -1.68 4.84 -10.48
N LEU A 52 -2.12 4.90 -9.21
CA LEU A 52 -2.97 6.00 -8.72
C LEU A 52 -2.24 7.34 -8.78
N GLN A 53 -0.97 7.37 -8.37
CA GLN A 53 -0.11 8.54 -8.46
C GLN A 53 -0.04 9.10 -9.88
N LYS A 54 0.23 8.22 -10.85
CA LYS A 54 0.26 8.60 -12.26
C LYS A 54 -1.10 9.12 -12.73
N THR A 55 -2.19 8.47 -12.33
CA THR A 55 -3.56 8.91 -12.67
C THR A 55 -3.84 10.31 -12.14
N PHE A 56 -3.37 10.63 -10.92
CA PHE A 56 -3.48 11.97 -10.34
C PHE A 56 -2.67 12.99 -11.14
N GLU A 57 -1.43 12.67 -11.47
CA GLU A 57 -0.53 13.55 -12.23
C GLU A 57 -1.09 13.84 -13.63
N ASP A 58 -1.52 12.81 -14.36
CA ASP A 58 -2.16 12.92 -15.68
C ASP A 58 -3.45 13.77 -15.59
N SER A 59 -4.26 13.54 -14.55
CA SER A 59 -5.48 14.32 -14.31
C SER A 59 -5.21 15.77 -13.94
N SER A 60 -4.09 16.05 -13.25
CA SER A 60 -3.64 17.39 -12.88
C SER A 60 -3.05 18.16 -14.07
N ALA A 61 -2.47 17.47 -15.05
CA ALA A 61 -1.98 18.05 -16.29
C ALA A 61 -3.13 18.42 -17.26
N LEU A 62 -4.24 17.68 -17.23
CA LEU A 62 -5.44 17.89 -18.06
C LEU A 62 -6.34 19.06 -17.59
N VAL A 63 -5.83 19.97 -16.76
CA VAL A 63 -6.65 20.90 -15.98
C VAL A 63 -6.96 22.23 -16.70
N PHE A 64 -7.80 22.19 -17.73
CA PHE A 64 -8.71 23.29 -18.09
C PHE A 64 -10.01 22.76 -18.72
N ARG A 65 -11.05 22.57 -17.89
CA ARG A 65 -12.50 22.71 -18.15
C ARG A 65 -13.32 21.74 -17.27
N VAL A 66 -14.39 22.27 -16.67
CA VAL A 66 -15.49 21.60 -15.92
C VAL A 66 -15.24 21.29 -14.44
N HIS A 67 -15.72 22.20 -13.58
CA HIS A 67 -15.56 22.20 -12.11
C HIS A 67 -16.40 21.10 -11.39
N ARG A 68 -17.61 20.76 -11.90
CA ARG A 68 -18.53 19.83 -11.22
C ARG A 68 -18.19 18.34 -11.40
N ARG A 69 -17.77 17.94 -12.61
CA ARG A 69 -17.30 16.57 -12.89
C ARG A 69 -15.99 16.24 -12.15
N ARG A 70 -15.23 17.27 -11.79
CA ARG A 70 -13.98 17.15 -11.03
C ARG A 70 -14.16 16.73 -9.58
N GLN A 71 -15.16 17.28 -8.89
CA GLN A 71 -15.40 16.93 -7.47
C GLN A 71 -15.76 15.44 -7.34
N LEU A 72 -16.64 14.92 -8.19
CA LEU A 72 -16.98 13.49 -8.21
C LEU A 72 -15.76 12.61 -8.54
N ASN A 73 -14.89 13.06 -9.44
CA ASN A 73 -13.66 12.34 -9.76
C ASN A 73 -12.65 12.37 -8.61
N LEU A 74 -12.59 13.45 -7.83
CA LEU A 74 -11.72 13.58 -6.67
C LEU A 74 -12.20 12.69 -5.52
N GLU A 75 -13.49 12.70 -5.19
CA GLU A 75 -14.06 11.81 -4.17
C GLU A 75 -13.85 10.33 -4.51
N ALA A 76 -14.06 9.96 -5.78
CA ALA A 76 -13.79 8.60 -6.24
C ALA A 76 -12.29 8.23 -6.17
N PHE A 77 -11.41 9.20 -6.33
CA PHE A 77 -9.97 9.02 -6.20
C PHE A 77 -9.55 8.86 -4.74
N GLU A 78 -10.05 9.70 -3.84
CA GLU A 78 -9.81 9.60 -2.40
C GLU A 78 -10.32 8.27 -1.83
N ARG A 79 -11.49 7.78 -2.27
CA ARG A 79 -11.97 6.44 -1.91
C ARG A 79 -11.01 5.34 -2.31
N LYS A 80 -10.37 5.45 -3.49
CA LYS A 80 -9.37 4.46 -3.93
C LYS A 80 -8.12 4.50 -3.05
N ILE A 81 -7.70 5.67 -2.57
CA ILE A 81 -6.59 5.81 -1.62
C ILE A 81 -6.95 5.12 -0.30
N GLU A 82 -8.13 5.41 0.24
CA GLU A 82 -8.63 4.78 1.48
C GLU A 82 -8.74 3.25 1.35
N ASP A 83 -9.17 2.74 0.19
CA ASP A 83 -9.16 1.30 -0.09
C ASP A 83 -7.75 0.69 -0.09
N GLN A 84 -6.73 1.44 -0.53
CA GLN A 84 -5.34 0.97 -0.42
C GLN A 84 -4.87 0.95 1.04
N ARG A 85 -5.23 1.97 1.83
CA ARG A 85 -4.90 2.05 3.25
C ARG A 85 -5.43 0.84 4.02
N LYS A 86 -6.70 0.49 3.85
CA LYS A 86 -7.29 -0.72 4.46
C LYS A 86 -6.58 -2.01 4.08
N LYS A 87 -6.04 -2.10 2.85
CA LYS A 87 -5.27 -3.27 2.43
C LYS A 87 -3.88 -3.30 3.08
N ILE A 88 -3.27 -2.14 3.33
CA ILE A 88 -2.01 -2.02 4.08
C ILE A 88 -2.24 -2.50 5.51
N ASP A 89 -3.31 -2.04 6.17
CA ASP A 89 -3.69 -2.52 7.52
C ASP A 89 -3.88 -4.04 7.54
N GLY A 90 -4.52 -4.60 6.51
CA GLY A 90 -4.66 -6.05 6.35
C GLY A 90 -3.33 -6.79 6.16
N VAL A 91 -2.29 -6.15 5.60
CA VAL A 91 -0.95 -6.72 5.53
C VAL A 91 -0.26 -6.65 6.89
N VAL A 92 -0.40 -5.54 7.62
CA VAL A 92 0.11 -5.41 8.98
C VAL A 92 -0.47 -6.51 9.86
N ALA A 93 -1.77 -6.76 9.78
CA ALA A 93 -2.42 -7.85 10.52
C ALA A 93 -1.84 -9.24 10.18
N ILE A 94 -1.48 -9.50 8.92
CA ILE A 94 -0.83 -10.77 8.53
C ILE A 94 0.57 -10.89 9.13
N ILE A 95 1.34 -9.79 9.13
CA ILE A 95 2.67 -9.77 9.74
C ILE A 95 2.56 -10.02 11.24
N MET A 96 1.69 -9.28 11.93
CA MET A 96 1.47 -9.42 13.38
C MET A 96 0.93 -10.81 13.74
N GLY A 97 -0.10 -11.30 13.03
CA GLY A 97 -0.68 -12.62 13.27
C GLY A 97 0.27 -13.78 12.94
N GLY A 98 1.18 -13.58 11.99
CA GLY A 98 2.19 -14.57 11.63
C GLY A 98 3.36 -14.61 12.60
N VAL A 99 3.86 -13.45 13.03
CA VAL A 99 5.14 -13.31 13.78
C VAL A 99 4.95 -13.17 15.30
N LEU A 100 3.81 -12.65 15.78
CA LEU A 100 3.60 -12.37 17.21
C LEU A 100 2.68 -13.35 17.94
N VAL A 101 1.97 -14.23 17.24
CA VAL A 101 1.10 -15.24 17.87
C VAL A 101 1.89 -16.49 18.29
N ASN A 102 3.11 -16.67 17.77
CA ASN A 102 3.97 -17.82 18.02
C ASN A 102 5.26 -17.50 18.81
N ASN A 103 5.38 -16.28 19.36
CA ASN A 103 6.41 -15.91 20.36
C ASN A 103 5.80 -15.87 21.76
#